data_AF-A0A2E1S017-F1
#
_entry.id   AF-A0A2E1S017-F1
#
_cell.length_a   1.000
_cell.length_b   1.000
_cell.length_c   1.000
_cell.angle_alpha   90.00
_cell.angle_beta   90.00
_cell.angle_gamma   90.00
#
_symmetry.space_group_name_H-M   'P 1'
#
loop_
_entity.id
_entity.type
_entity.pdbx_description
1 polymer ?
#
loop_
_entity_poly.entity_id
_entity_poly.type
_entity_poly.pdbx_seq_one_letter_code
_entity_poly.pdbx_strand_id
1 'polypeptide(L)'
;MSFMRRFPLHALAHGRAGDKGDVSNVSIIAYKSSAWELLKEKVTPELVHETTSHLGVTNIRRYLLPNLCAMNFVLENALDGGVNASRSLDRHGKTLSFLLLSRIYLETPEEFLQDNSPYLDPQFCWEKDSNS
;
A
#
# COMPACT_ATOMS: atom_id res chain seq x y z
N MET A 1 12.59 18.69 -17.78
CA MET A 1 11.26 18.09 -18.05
C MET A 1 11.19 16.84 -17.20
N SER A 2 10.27 16.76 -16.25
CA SER A 2 10.13 15.56 -15.42
C SER A 2 9.26 14.55 -16.16
N PHE A 3 9.77 13.35 -16.42
CA PHE A 3 9.04 12.31 -17.13
C PHE A 3 8.06 11.63 -16.16
N MET A 4 6.76 11.76 -16.43
CA MET A 4 5.72 11.05 -15.69
C MET A 4 5.58 9.62 -16.22
N ARG A 5 5.61 8.64 -15.31
CA ARG A 5 5.35 7.24 -15.60
C ARG A 5 4.41 6.66 -14.53
N ARG A 6 3.79 5.52 -14.86
CA ARG A 6 2.94 4.78 -13.93
C ARG A 6 3.78 3.76 -13.17
N PHE A 7 3.79 3.82 -11.85
CA PHE A 7 4.52 2.89 -10.99
C PHE A 7 3.60 2.26 -9.94
N PRO A 8 3.87 1.03 -9.49
CA PRO A 8 3.17 0.47 -8.35
C PRO A 8 3.54 1.25 -7.08
N LEU A 9 2.66 1.23 -6.08
CA LEU A 9 2.83 1.97 -4.84
C LEU A 9 4.13 1.58 -4.09
N HIS A 10 4.55 0.32 -4.18
CA HIS A 10 5.82 -0.14 -3.60
C HIS A 10 7.08 0.47 -4.22
N ALA A 11 6.98 1.15 -5.36
CA ALA A 11 8.08 1.93 -5.92
C ALA A 11 8.31 3.25 -5.16
N LEU A 12 7.27 3.77 -4.50
CA LEU A 12 7.24 5.08 -3.85
C LEU A 12 7.20 5.00 -2.32
N ALA A 13 6.69 3.90 -1.79
CA ALA A 13 6.48 3.71 -0.36
C ALA A 13 6.77 2.28 0.06
N HIS A 14 7.10 2.10 1.34
CA HIS A 14 6.98 0.81 2.00
C HIS A 14 5.74 0.78 2.87
N GLY A 15 5.33 -0.43 3.26
CA GLY A 15 4.17 -0.62 4.10
C GLY A 15 4.46 -1.57 5.24
N ARG A 16 3.72 -1.36 6.32
CA ARG A 16 3.66 -2.27 7.47
C ARG A 16 2.21 -2.51 7.80
N ALA A 17 1.92 -3.69 8.29
CA ALA A 17 0.58 -4.02 8.72
C ALA A 17 0.60 -4.83 9.99
N GLY A 18 -0.49 -4.76 10.73
CA GLY A 18 -0.74 -5.56 11.91
C GLY A 18 -2.23 -5.74 12.10
N ASP A 19 -2.59 -6.80 12.79
CA ASP A 19 -3.97 -7.17 13.05
C ASP A 19 -4.24 -7.19 14.56
N LYS A 20 -5.48 -6.88 14.94
CA LYS A 20 -5.98 -7.02 16.30
C LYS A 20 -7.47 -7.36 16.25
N GLY A 21 -7.81 -8.62 16.53
CA GLY A 21 -9.19 -9.09 16.35
C GLY A 21 -9.60 -8.94 14.88
N ASP A 22 -10.79 -8.40 14.62
CA ASP A 22 -11.30 -8.20 13.23
C ASP A 22 -10.86 -6.86 12.59
N VAL A 23 -9.92 -6.17 13.23
CA VAL A 23 -9.39 -4.90 12.75
C VAL A 23 -7.97 -5.07 12.27
N SER A 24 -7.71 -4.63 11.04
CA SER A 24 -6.38 -4.59 10.45
C SER A 24 -5.91 -3.15 10.31
N ASN A 25 -4.66 -2.88 10.66
CA ASN A 25 -3.98 -1.63 10.35
C ASN A 25 -2.98 -1.82 9.22
N VAL A 26 -2.89 -0.83 8.34
CA VAL A 26 -1.91 -0.77 7.26
C VAL A 26 -1.31 0.63 7.21
N SER A 27 -0.04 0.74 7.56
CA SER A 27 0.75 1.95 7.40
C SER A 27 1.43 1.96 6.04
N ILE A 28 1.35 3.08 5.32
CA ILE A 28 2.09 3.37 4.09
C ILE A 28 3.01 4.56 4.37
N ILE A 29 4.30 4.38 4.12
CA ILE A 29 5.36 5.34 4.47
C ILE A 29 6.16 5.63 3.21
N ALA A 30 6.21 6.90 2.81
CA ALA A 30 6.94 7.34 1.62
C ALA A 30 8.46 7.11 1.80
N TYR A 31 9.14 6.65 0.74
CA TYR A 31 10.61 6.62 0.76
C TYR A 31 11.22 8.01 0.69
N LYS A 32 10.59 8.94 -0.05
CA LYS A 32 11.01 10.34 -0.18
C LYS A 32 9.88 11.27 0.23
N SER A 33 10.23 12.32 0.96
CA SER A 33 9.29 13.37 1.34
C SER A 33 8.70 14.11 0.13
N SER A 34 9.42 14.17 -0.99
CA SER A 34 8.90 14.73 -2.25
C SER A 34 7.69 13.98 -2.79
N ALA A 35 7.57 12.68 -2.53
CA ALA A 35 6.43 11.86 -2.94
C ALA A 35 5.21 12.03 -2.01
N TRP A 36 5.38 12.62 -0.83
CA TRP A 36 4.37 12.63 0.23
C TRP A 36 3.06 13.30 -0.18
N GLU A 37 3.14 14.48 -0.81
CA GLU A 37 1.94 15.22 -1.21
C GLU A 37 1.11 14.44 -2.24
N LEU A 38 1.77 13.80 -3.21
CA LEU A 38 1.12 12.92 -4.18
C LEU A 38 0.46 11.72 -3.49
N LEU A 39 1.20 11.03 -2.61
CA LEU A 39 0.67 9.87 -1.89
C LEU A 39 -0.55 10.26 -1.05
N LYS A 40 -0.47 11.38 -0.32
CA LYS A 40 -1.56 11.92 0.49
C LYS A 40 -2.80 12.24 -0.35
N GLU A 41 -2.63 12.78 -1.55
CA GLU A 41 -3.73 13.07 -2.46
C GLU A 41 -4.34 11.81 -3.05
N LYS A 42 -3.52 10.88 -3.56
CA LYS A 42 -4.00 9.75 -4.37
C LYS A 42 -4.34 8.50 -3.57
N VAL A 43 -3.65 8.23 -2.46
CA VAL A 43 -3.89 7.02 -1.65
C VAL A 43 -5.00 7.33 -0.64
N THR A 44 -6.23 7.33 -1.11
CA THR A 44 -7.43 7.67 -0.32
C THR A 44 -8.12 6.42 0.27
N PRO A 45 -8.99 6.57 1.29
CA PRO A 45 -9.79 5.46 1.80
C PRO A 45 -10.58 4.73 0.71
N GLU A 46 -11.09 5.47 -0.28
CA GLU A 46 -11.90 4.92 -1.38
C GLU A 46 -11.06 4.02 -2.29
N LEU A 47 -9.84 4.45 -2.63
CA LEU A 47 -8.91 3.65 -3.43
C LEU A 47 -8.48 2.38 -2.68
N VAL A 48 -8.23 2.51 -1.38
CA VAL A 48 -7.91 1.36 -0.52
C VAL A 48 -9.12 0.41 -0.47
N HIS A 49 -10.34 0.93 -0.33
CA HIS A 49 -11.56 0.14 -0.31
C HIS A 49 -11.77 -0.62 -1.61
N GLU A 50 -11.62 0.03 -2.76
CA GLU A 50 -11.71 -0.63 -4.06
C GLU A 50 -10.75 -1.83 -4.14
N THR A 51 -9.51 -1.62 -3.70
CA THR A 51 -8.46 -2.64 -3.69
C THR A 51 -8.76 -3.80 -2.72
N THR A 52 -9.43 -3.55 -1.59
CA THR A 52 -9.67 -4.54 -0.53
C THR A 52 -11.12 -5.01 -0.41
N SER A 53 -12.02 -4.55 -1.26
CA SER A 53 -13.46 -4.83 -1.18
C SER A 53 -13.79 -6.33 -1.21
N HIS A 54 -13.03 -7.10 -2.00
CA HIS A 54 -13.14 -8.56 -2.10
C HIS A 54 -12.76 -9.31 -0.81
N LEU A 55 -12.21 -8.63 0.19
CA LEU A 55 -11.84 -9.19 1.49
C LEU A 55 -12.91 -8.96 2.57
N GLY A 56 -14.07 -8.39 2.22
CA GLY A 56 -15.16 -8.12 3.17
C GLY A 56 -14.95 -6.87 4.03
N VAL A 57 -13.96 -6.03 3.70
CA VAL A 57 -13.73 -4.76 4.39
C VAL A 57 -14.97 -3.87 4.25
N THR A 58 -15.49 -3.39 5.37
CA THR A 58 -16.73 -2.60 5.41
C THR A 58 -16.51 -1.13 5.71
N ASN A 59 -15.44 -0.80 6.42
CA ASN A 59 -15.13 0.56 6.82
C ASN A 59 -13.62 0.78 6.84
N ILE A 60 -13.19 1.94 6.34
CA ILE A 60 -11.77 2.31 6.26
C ILE A 60 -11.60 3.72 6.79
N ARG A 61 -10.75 3.85 7.81
CA ARG A 61 -10.34 5.16 8.35
C ARG A 61 -8.89 5.43 8.00
N ARG A 62 -8.60 6.62 7.47
CA ARG A 62 -7.24 7.08 7.15
C ARG A 62 -6.77 8.13 8.14
N TYR A 63 -5.63 7.87 8.76
CA TYR A 63 -4.94 8.78 9.67
C TYR A 63 -3.65 9.26 9.01
N LEU A 64 -3.49 10.56 8.82
CA LEU A 64 -2.28 11.14 8.23
C LEU A 64 -1.25 11.40 9.33
N LEU A 65 0.02 11.14 9.01
CA LEU A 65 1.19 11.37 9.87
C LEU A 65 2.22 12.21 9.07
N PRO A 66 1.96 13.51 8.82
CA PRO A 66 2.75 14.31 7.88
C PRO A 66 4.22 14.42 8.26
N ASN A 67 4.53 14.50 9.56
CA ASN A 67 5.91 14.56 10.07
C ASN A 67 6.73 13.30 9.79
N LEU A 68 6.07 12.18 9.47
CA LEU A 68 6.68 10.91 9.10
C LEU A 68 6.53 10.60 7.60
N CYS A 69 5.93 11.51 6.82
CA CYS A 69 5.54 11.25 5.43
C CYS A 69 4.76 9.92 5.30
N ALA A 70 3.84 9.67 6.23
CA ALA A 70 3.16 8.40 6.38
C ALA A 70 1.66 8.57 6.55
N MET A 71 0.91 7.52 6.24
CA MET A 71 -0.51 7.40 6.56
C MET A 71 -0.81 6.00 7.09
N ASN A 72 -1.75 5.91 8.02
CA ASN A 72 -2.22 4.64 8.55
C ASN A 72 -3.69 4.45 8.23
N PHE A 73 -4.02 3.32 7.62
CA PHE A 73 -5.37 2.86 7.38
C PHE A 73 -5.78 1.89 8.48
N VAL A 74 -7.00 2.04 8.97
CA VAL A 74 -7.64 1.08 9.86
C VAL A 74 -8.85 0.52 9.11
N LEU A 75 -8.79 -0.78 8.82
CA LEU A 75 -9.78 -1.52 8.06
C LEU A 75 -10.58 -2.38 9.04
N GLU A 76 -11.89 -2.14 9.13
CA GLU A 76 -12.81 -2.91 9.98
C GLU A 76 -13.41 -4.07 9.17
N ASN A 77 -13.56 -5.23 9.83
CA ASN A 77 -14.05 -6.47 9.24
C ASN A 77 -13.19 -6.97 8.06
N ALA A 78 -11.89 -6.63 8.07
CA ALA A 78 -10.93 -7.15 7.09
C ALA A 78 -10.64 -8.66 7.28
N LEU A 79 -11.18 -9.25 8.35
CA LEU A 79 -11.02 -10.64 8.74
C LEU A 79 -12.43 -11.20 8.91
N ASP A 80 -12.73 -12.26 8.16
CA ASP A 80 -14.04 -12.88 8.03
C ASP A 80 -14.54 -13.50 9.35
N GLY A 81 -15.02 -12.65 10.27
CA GLY A 81 -15.88 -13.04 11.40
C GLY A 81 -15.23 -13.70 12.62
N GLY A 82 -14.09 -13.21 13.10
CA GLY A 82 -13.68 -13.47 14.49
C GLY A 82 -12.87 -14.76 14.74
N VAL A 83 -11.67 -14.56 15.30
CA VAL A 83 -10.97 -15.36 16.33
C VAL A 83 -11.46 -16.82 16.51
N ASN A 84 -11.25 -17.68 15.52
CA ASN A 84 -11.06 -19.14 15.70
C ASN A 84 -10.32 -19.83 14.54
N ALA A 85 -9.87 -19.10 13.53
CA ALA A 85 -9.01 -19.59 12.45
C ALA A 85 -7.52 -19.20 12.65
N SER A 86 -7.05 -19.19 13.91
CA SER A 86 -5.75 -18.68 14.37
C SER A 86 -4.49 -19.36 13.81
N ARG A 87 -4.59 -20.17 12.74
CA ARG A 87 -3.45 -20.67 11.94
C ARG A 87 -3.22 -19.88 10.64
N SER A 88 -4.13 -18.97 10.26
CA SER A 88 -4.02 -18.13 9.05
C SER A 88 -3.41 -16.75 9.31
N LEU A 89 -3.22 -16.37 10.58
CA LEU A 89 -2.89 -15.03 11.05
C LEU A 89 -1.61 -14.42 10.44
N ASP A 90 -0.55 -15.21 10.30
CA ASP A 90 0.73 -14.74 9.72
C ASP A 90 0.66 -14.48 8.21
N ARG A 91 -0.40 -14.98 7.55
CA ARG A 91 -0.62 -14.84 6.11
C ARG A 91 -1.45 -13.61 5.75
N HIS A 92 -2.00 -12.84 6.69
CA HIS A 92 -2.91 -11.73 6.37
C HIS A 92 -2.34 -10.34 6.61
N GLY A 93 -1.63 -10.09 7.72
CA GLY A 93 -1.05 -8.77 7.99
C GLY A 93 -0.05 -8.34 6.91
N LYS A 94 1.02 -9.11 6.70
CA LYS A 94 2.04 -8.82 5.67
C LYS A 94 1.43 -8.76 4.27
N THR A 95 0.48 -9.66 3.99
CA THR A 95 -0.21 -9.75 2.70
C THR A 95 -1.08 -8.53 2.44
N LEU A 96 -1.71 -7.93 3.44
CA LEU A 96 -2.58 -6.76 3.22
C LEU A 96 -1.76 -5.51 2.87
N SER A 97 -0.65 -5.26 3.58
CA SER A 97 0.27 -4.20 3.16
C SER A 97 0.82 -4.45 1.76
N PHE A 98 1.23 -5.69 1.46
CA PHE A 98 1.76 -6.04 0.14
C PHE A 98 0.70 -5.94 -0.96
N LEU A 99 -0.56 -6.28 -0.67
CA LEU A 99 -1.69 -6.15 -1.59
C LEU A 99 -1.88 -4.70 -2.01
N LEU A 100 -1.95 -3.76 -1.05
CA LEU A 100 -2.06 -2.33 -1.39
C LEU A 100 -0.85 -1.84 -2.17
N LEU A 101 0.34 -2.22 -1.70
CA LEU A 101 1.61 -1.83 -2.30
C LEU A 101 1.79 -2.33 -3.74
N SER A 102 1.28 -3.51 -4.08
CA SER A 102 1.42 -4.15 -5.40
C SER A 102 0.26 -3.88 -6.36
N ARG A 103 -0.96 -3.62 -5.85
CA ARG A 103 -2.15 -3.43 -6.69
C ARG A 103 -2.50 -1.97 -6.96
N ILE A 104 -2.04 -1.05 -6.13
CA ILE A 104 -2.23 0.38 -6.37
C ILE A 104 -1.10 0.89 -7.26
N TYR A 105 -1.46 1.58 -8.34
CA TYR A 105 -0.50 2.24 -9.23
C TYR A 105 -0.79 3.71 -9.33
N LEU A 106 0.27 4.53 -9.30
CA LEU A 106 0.18 5.97 -9.37
C LEU A 106 0.97 6.50 -10.56
N GLU A 107 0.43 7.52 -11.23
CA GLU A 107 1.18 8.32 -12.19
C GLU A 107 2.03 9.34 -11.41
N THR A 108 3.33 9.32 -11.64
CA THR A 108 4.28 10.15 -10.89
C THR A 108 5.55 10.41 -11.70
N PRO A 109 6.24 11.53 -11.47
CA PRO A 109 7.59 11.70 -11.96
C PRO A 109 8.56 10.70 -11.32
N GLU A 110 9.62 10.35 -12.04
CA GLU A 110 10.70 9.47 -11.56
C GLU A 110 11.47 10.06 -10.37
N GLU A 111 11.50 11.39 -10.22
CA GLU A 111 12.18 12.08 -9.12
C GLU A 111 11.64 11.71 -7.73
N PHE A 112 10.43 11.16 -7.66
CA PHE A 112 9.80 10.68 -6.44
C PHE A 112 10.23 9.25 -6.05
N LEU A 113 10.90 8.52 -6.96
CA LEU A 113 11.50 7.24 -6.66
C LEU A 113 12.75 7.42 -5.78
N GLN A 114 13.03 6.43 -4.94
CA GLN A 114 14.30 6.32 -4.21
C GLN A 114 15.48 6.28 -5.20
N ASP A 115 16.63 6.84 -4.80
CA ASP A 115 17.78 7.01 -5.72
C ASP A 115 18.35 5.66 -6.20
N ASN A 116 18.17 4.59 -5.42
CA ASN A 116 18.57 3.23 -5.76
C ASN A 116 17.38 2.37 -6.24
N SER A 117 16.31 3.00 -6.73
CA SER A 117 15.11 2.28 -7.13
C SER A 117 15.39 1.43 -8.37
N PRO A 118 15.01 0.14 -8.39
CA PRO A 118 15.14 -0.66 -9.60
C PRO A 118 14.27 -0.11 -10.75
N TYR A 119 13.23 0.66 -10.45
CA TYR A 119 12.36 1.32 -11.44
C TYR A 119 13.03 2.44 -12.25
N LEU A 120 14.24 2.87 -11.85
CA LEU A 120 15.08 3.78 -12.63
C LEU A 120 15.77 3.06 -13.79
N ASP A 121 15.90 1.72 -13.75
CA ASP A 121 16.37 0.93 -14.87
C ASP A 121 15.23 0.67 -15.87
N PRO A 122 15.33 1.13 -17.14
CA PRO A 122 14.32 0.87 -18.16
C PRO A 122 14.09 -0.61 -18.47
N GLN A 123 15.04 -1.49 -18.14
CA GLN A 123 14.94 -2.94 -18.35
C GLN A 123 14.24 -3.66 -17.19
N PHE A 124 14.08 -3.00 -16.05
CA PHE A 124 13.43 -3.59 -14.88
C PHE A 124 11.92 -3.73 -15.13
N CYS A 125 11.44 -4.95 -14.93
CA CYS A 125 10.01 -5.27 -14.98
C CYS A 125 9.65 -6.10 -13.76
N TRP A 126 8.85 -5.51 -12.88
CA TRP A 126 8.48 -6.12 -11.60
C TRP A 126 7.36 -7.17 -11.74
N GLU A 127 6.54 -7.07 -12.78
CA GLU A 127 5.43 -7.99 -13.07
C GLU A 127 5.89 -9.31 -13.72
N LYS A 128 7.21 -9.54 -13.83
CA LYS A 128 7.71 -10.85 -14.23
C LYS A 128 7.34 -11.85 -13.14
N ASP A 129 6.48 -12.81 -13.50
CA ASP A 129 6.13 -14.04 -12.75
C ASP A 129 4.95 -13.96 -11.75
N SER A 130 3.73 -13.71 -12.24
CA SER A 130 2.47 -14.02 -11.50
C SER A 130 1.59 -15.09 -12.18
N ASN A 131 2.06 -15.71 -13.27
CA ASN A 131 1.37 -16.78 -14.01
C ASN A 131 2.22 -18.06 -14.06
N SER A 132 2.74 -18.51 -12.92
CA SER A 132 3.31 -19.86 -12.75
C SER A 132 2.73 -20.53 -11.52
#